data_AF-A0A1X7UNA9-F1
#
_entry.id   AF-A0A1X7UNA9-F1
#
_cell.length_a   1.000
_cell.length_b   1.000
_cell.length_c   1.000
_cell.angle_alpha   90.00
_cell.angle_beta   90.00
_cell.angle_gamma   90.00
#
_symmetry.space_group_name_H-M   'P 1'
#
loop_
_entity.id
_entity.type
_entity.pdbx_description
1 polymer ?
#
loop_
_entity_poly.entity_id
_entity_poly.type
_entity_poly.pdbx_seq_one_letter_code
_entity_poly.pdbx_strand_id
1 'polypeptide(L)'
;NCYQVQCTTGVTVTDTNYLQSVVLPGGSSSNLIYNDLYLIVCLRMLLLLSGDVELNPGPVIDDQPSCLLFAKCLKPLVDLKPFALCLPGITQSDVNIIDKKKRNAHLMKMALHKRWLQVNPTASWRDVINALKQCKENELARTIEDKVTDPTAGRSTNDDMEVSTSNANPGPIT
;
A
#
# COMPACT_ATOMS: atom_id res chain seq x y z
N ASN A 1 55.96 26.05 44.21
CA ASN A 1 54.88 25.93 43.19
C ASN A 1 55.10 24.67 42.38
N CYS A 2 55.13 23.49 42.99
CA CYS A 2 54.01 22.68 43.54
C CYS A 2 53.27 21.84 42.48
N TYR A 3 53.88 20.67 42.23
CA TYR A 3 53.36 19.31 41.99
C TYR A 3 52.28 19.03 40.95
N GLN A 4 52.64 18.17 39.98
CA GLN A 4 51.71 17.31 39.27
C GLN A 4 51.27 16.14 40.17
N VAL A 5 49.99 15.78 40.09
CA VAL A 5 49.48 14.49 40.55
C VAL A 5 48.44 14.00 39.54
N GLN A 6 48.57 12.75 39.15
CA GLN A 6 47.71 12.06 38.19
C GLN A 6 46.78 11.07 38.94
N CYS A 7 45.60 10.85 38.34
CA CYS A 7 44.70 9.69 38.43
C CYS A 7 43.80 9.49 39.66
N THR A 8 42.47 9.40 39.42
CA THR A 8 41.58 8.37 40.01
C THR A 8 40.34 8.19 39.13
N THR A 9 40.13 6.97 38.66
CA THR A 9 38.87 6.48 38.08
C THR A 9 37.91 6.13 39.20
N GLY A 10 36.68 6.63 39.14
CA GLY A 10 35.58 6.22 40.03
C GLY A 10 34.25 6.47 39.34
N VAL A 11 33.76 5.46 38.62
CA VAL A 11 32.42 5.43 38.04
C VAL A 11 31.40 5.57 39.17
N THR A 12 30.53 6.57 39.08
CA THR A 12 29.18 6.47 39.62
C THR A 12 28.21 6.74 38.46
N VAL A 13 27.51 5.69 38.07
CA VAL A 13 26.38 5.71 37.16
C VAL A 13 25.34 6.64 37.76
N THR A 14 24.98 7.71 37.06
CA THR A 14 23.68 8.36 37.27
C THR A 14 23.01 8.45 35.91
N ASP A 15 22.08 7.52 35.69
CA ASP A 15 21.06 7.54 34.67
C ASP A 15 20.37 8.90 34.63
N THR A 16 20.53 9.63 33.52
CA THR A 16 19.55 10.63 33.09
C THR A 16 19.37 10.55 31.59
N ASN A 17 18.55 9.56 31.19
CA ASN A 17 17.66 9.71 30.05
C ASN A 17 16.84 10.99 30.21
N TYR A 18 17.26 12.09 29.59
CA TYR A 18 16.39 13.22 29.31
C TYR A 18 16.80 13.84 27.97
N LEU A 19 16.24 13.25 26.92
CA LEU A 19 15.89 13.91 25.66
C LEU A 19 17.01 14.77 25.05
N GLN A 20 17.94 14.13 24.34
CA GLN A 20 18.60 14.79 23.22
C GLN A 20 17.52 15.20 22.22
N SER A 21 17.08 16.46 22.30
CA SER A 21 16.30 17.09 21.25
C SER A 21 17.14 17.07 19.99
N VAL A 22 16.81 16.16 19.07
CA VAL A 22 17.30 16.20 17.70
C VAL A 22 16.72 17.48 17.08
N VAL A 23 17.46 18.58 17.20
CA VAL A 23 17.20 19.80 16.46
C VAL A 23 17.58 19.50 15.01
N LEU A 24 16.59 19.08 14.23
CA LEU A 24 16.70 18.98 12.78
C LEU A 24 16.83 20.40 12.23
N PRO A 25 17.87 20.70 11.41
CA PRO A 25 18.05 22.02 10.85
C PRO A 25 16.89 22.34 9.91
N GLY A 26 16.34 23.55 10.10
CA GLY A 26 15.28 24.10 9.28
C GLY A 26 15.66 24.16 7.81
N GLY A 27 14.86 23.50 6.98
CA GLY A 27 14.85 23.67 5.54
C GLY A 27 13.44 24.02 5.11
N SER A 28 13.21 25.29 4.78
CA SER A 28 11.93 25.74 4.22
C SER A 28 11.79 25.21 2.79
N SER A 29 10.78 24.39 2.51
CA SER A 29 10.20 24.23 1.17
C SER A 29 8.94 23.38 1.27
N SER A 30 7.90 23.74 0.52
CA SER A 30 6.50 23.31 0.58
C SER A 30 6.22 21.80 0.33
N ASN A 31 7.20 20.93 0.55
CA ASN A 31 7.14 19.47 0.42
C ASN A 31 7.11 18.73 1.78
N LEU A 32 7.47 19.40 2.89
CA LEU A 32 7.52 18.78 4.22
C LEU A 32 6.11 18.49 4.76
N ILE A 33 5.17 19.44 4.61
CA ILE A 33 3.78 19.26 5.07
C ILE A 33 3.08 18.12 4.30
N TYR A 34 3.41 17.95 3.01
CA TYR A 34 2.79 16.93 2.17
C TYR A 34 3.30 15.51 2.47
N ASN A 35 4.60 15.36 2.72
CA ASN A 35 5.19 14.08 3.15
C ASN A 35 4.77 13.73 4.59
N ASP A 36 4.68 14.71 5.47
CA ASP A 36 4.33 14.50 6.88
C ASP A 36 2.86 14.08 7.04
N LEU A 37 1.93 14.74 6.33
CA LEU A 37 0.52 14.32 6.30
C LEU A 37 0.36 12.91 5.70
N TYR A 38 1.15 12.57 4.68
CA TYR A 38 1.18 11.22 4.10
C TYR A 38 1.72 10.18 5.08
N LEU A 39 2.81 10.50 5.79
CA LEU A 39 3.39 9.64 6.82
C LEU A 39 2.40 9.42 7.97
N ILE A 40 1.68 10.46 8.39
CA ILE A 40 0.64 10.40 9.43
C ILE A 40 -0.54 9.52 8.99
N VAL A 41 -1.01 9.65 7.75
CA VAL A 41 -2.08 8.78 7.20
C VAL A 41 -1.58 7.33 7.07
N CYS A 42 -0.35 7.11 6.60
CA CYS A 42 0.23 5.77 6.53
C CYS A 42 0.37 5.11 7.91
N LEU A 43 0.82 5.86 8.92
CA LEU A 43 0.93 5.38 10.30
C LEU A 43 -0.45 5.07 10.89
N ARG A 44 -1.48 5.88 10.61
CA ARG A 44 -2.87 5.59 11.00
C ARG A 44 -3.38 4.29 10.38
N MET A 45 -3.11 4.07 9.08
CA MET A 45 -3.48 2.82 8.41
C MET A 45 -2.75 1.61 9.02
N LEU A 46 -1.45 1.73 9.31
CA LEU A 46 -0.68 0.66 9.97
C LEU A 46 -1.15 0.39 11.41
N LEU A 47 -1.61 1.41 12.13
CA LEU A 47 -2.23 1.26 13.44
C LEU A 47 -3.55 0.47 13.36
N LEU A 48 -4.37 0.72 12.34
CA LEU A 48 -5.60 -0.04 12.08
C LEU A 48 -5.32 -1.51 11.70
N LEU A 49 -4.11 -1.84 11.22
CA LEU A 49 -3.68 -3.22 10.96
C LEU A 49 -3.13 -3.94 12.20
N SER A 50 -2.93 -3.26 13.34
CA SER A 50 -2.21 -3.80 14.50
C SER A 50 -3.10 -4.25 15.67
N GLY A 51 -4.42 -4.34 15.53
CA GLY A 51 -5.26 -4.85 16.62
C GLY A 51 -6.71 -5.11 16.23
N ASP A 52 -7.13 -6.34 16.51
CA ASP A 52 -8.46 -6.96 16.36
C ASP A 52 -8.87 -7.38 14.93
N VAL A 53 -8.91 -8.69 14.72
CA VAL A 53 -9.38 -9.34 13.48
C VAL A 53 -10.91 -9.34 13.50
N GLU A 54 -11.49 -8.16 13.33
CA GLU A 54 -12.78 -8.06 12.70
C GLU A 54 -12.51 -8.11 11.19
N LEU A 55 -13.00 -9.15 10.51
CA LEU A 55 -12.95 -9.25 9.05
C LEU A 55 -13.61 -8.00 8.47
N ASN A 56 -12.82 -6.98 8.14
CA ASN A 56 -13.30 -5.91 7.28
C ASN A 56 -13.79 -6.59 6.01
N PRO A 57 -15.10 -6.53 5.68
CA PRO A 57 -15.56 -6.97 4.39
C PRO A 57 -14.66 -6.29 3.37
N GLY A 58 -14.09 -7.08 2.45
CA GLY A 58 -13.20 -6.55 1.43
C GLY A 58 -13.85 -5.34 0.73
N PRO A 59 -13.05 -4.47 0.10
CA PRO A 59 -13.55 -3.25 -0.51
C PRO A 59 -14.73 -3.58 -1.42
N VAL A 60 -15.88 -2.97 -1.15
CA VAL A 60 -17.12 -3.11 -1.92
C VAL A 60 -16.97 -2.31 -3.22
N ILE A 61 -17.75 -2.64 -4.25
CA ILE A 61 -17.68 -1.96 -5.55
C ILE A 61 -17.96 -0.45 -5.48
N ASP A 62 -18.71 -0.02 -4.48
CA ASP A 62 -19.00 1.38 -4.19
C ASP A 62 -17.92 2.06 -3.34
N ASP A 63 -16.97 1.30 -2.79
CA ASP A 63 -15.94 1.85 -1.93
C ASP A 63 -14.90 2.62 -2.72
N GLN A 64 -14.35 3.64 -2.07
CA GLN A 64 -13.23 4.38 -2.59
C GLN A 64 -11.98 3.49 -2.64
N PRO A 65 -11.30 3.37 -3.79
CA PRO A 65 -10.11 2.54 -3.90
C PRO A 65 -8.97 3.13 -3.06
N SER A 66 -8.30 2.29 -2.26
CA SER A 66 -7.05 2.72 -1.61
C SER A 66 -5.93 2.85 -2.63
N CYS A 67 -4.97 3.76 -2.40
CA CYS A 67 -3.90 4.04 -3.35
C CYS A 67 -3.07 2.78 -3.70
N LEU A 68 -2.78 1.94 -2.70
CA LEU A 68 -2.02 0.70 -2.90
C LEU A 68 -2.81 -0.34 -3.70
N LEU A 69 -4.10 -0.53 -3.38
CA LEU A 69 -4.93 -1.49 -4.11
C LEU A 69 -5.16 -1.02 -5.55
N PHE A 70 -5.39 0.28 -5.76
CA PHE A 70 -5.48 0.88 -7.10
C PHE A 70 -4.24 0.57 -7.95
N ALA A 71 -3.05 0.85 -7.41
CA ALA A 71 -1.79 0.59 -8.12
C ALA A 71 -1.54 -0.91 -8.35
N LYS A 72 -1.91 -1.77 -7.38
CA LYS A 72 -1.76 -3.23 -7.47
C LYS A 72 -2.70 -3.83 -8.52
N CYS A 73 -3.97 -3.43 -8.53
CA CYS A 73 -4.96 -3.88 -9.49
C CYS A 73 -4.63 -3.44 -10.91
N LEU A 74 -4.14 -2.22 -11.09
CA LEU A 74 -3.73 -1.70 -12.39
C LEU A 74 -2.30 -2.11 -12.79
N LYS A 75 -1.62 -2.98 -12.04
CA LYS A 75 -0.27 -3.45 -12.40
C LYS A 75 -0.18 -4.00 -13.84
N PRO A 76 -1.15 -4.81 -14.34
CA PRO A 76 -1.12 -5.35 -15.71
C PRO A 76 -1.28 -4.29 -16.80
N LEU A 77 -1.84 -3.12 -16.46
CA LEU A 77 -2.08 -2.05 -17.42
C LEU A 77 -0.76 -1.39 -17.83
N VAL A 78 -0.39 -1.56 -19.10
CA VAL A 78 0.84 -1.02 -19.70
C VAL A 78 0.66 0.45 -20.02
N ASP A 79 -0.38 0.78 -20.81
CA ASP A 79 -0.69 2.15 -21.20
C ASP A 79 -1.74 2.76 -20.28
N LEU A 80 -1.28 3.58 -19.33
CA LEU A 80 -2.15 4.23 -18.36
C LEU A 80 -2.98 5.38 -18.96
N LYS A 81 -2.51 5.99 -20.05
CA LYS A 81 -3.09 7.20 -20.65
C LYS A 81 -4.56 7.06 -21.09
N PRO A 82 -4.94 6.08 -21.93
CA PRO A 82 -6.33 5.92 -22.34
C PRO A 82 -7.22 5.75 -21.11
N PHE A 83 -6.87 4.82 -20.22
CA PHE A 83 -7.61 4.58 -18.98
C PHE A 83 -7.78 5.84 -18.12
N ALA A 84 -6.71 6.63 -17.95
CA ALA A 84 -6.77 7.85 -17.15
C ALA A 84 -7.77 8.87 -17.71
N LEU A 85 -7.92 8.96 -19.03
CA LEU A 85 -8.90 9.85 -19.68
C LEU A 85 -10.33 9.31 -19.59
N CYS A 86 -10.49 7.99 -19.43
CA CYS A 86 -11.77 7.35 -19.15
C CYS A 86 -12.26 7.60 -17.69
N LEU A 87 -11.42 8.15 -16.80
CA LEU A 87 -11.80 8.42 -15.40
C LEU A 87 -12.59 9.73 -15.25
N PRO A 88 -13.66 9.74 -14.42
CA PRO A 88 -14.43 10.95 -14.16
C PRO A 88 -13.56 12.07 -13.59
N GLY A 89 -13.63 13.25 -14.20
CA GLY A 89 -12.95 14.46 -13.73
C GLY A 89 -11.47 14.58 -14.10
N ILE A 90 -10.85 13.54 -14.68
CA ILE A 90 -9.46 13.63 -15.15
C ILE A 90 -9.40 14.26 -16.53
N THR A 91 -8.52 15.25 -16.69
CA THR A 91 -8.30 15.94 -17.98
C THR A 91 -6.99 15.53 -18.63
N GLN A 92 -6.85 15.80 -19.94
CA GLN A 92 -5.59 15.59 -20.67
C GLN A 92 -4.40 16.33 -20.04
N SER A 93 -4.63 17.53 -19.49
CA SER A 93 -3.61 18.31 -18.79
C SER A 93 -3.07 17.57 -17.56
N ASP A 94 -3.95 16.91 -16.80
CA ASP A 94 -3.58 16.13 -15.63
C ASP A 94 -2.70 14.94 -16.00
N VAL A 95 -3.12 14.20 -17.04
CA VAL A 95 -2.37 13.07 -17.58
C VAL A 95 -0.99 13.52 -18.04
N ASN A 96 -0.88 14.63 -18.76
CA ASN A 96 0.40 15.17 -19.24
C ASN A 96 1.34 15.58 -18.08
N ILE A 97 0.79 16.16 -17.00
CA ILE A 97 1.57 16.53 -15.80
C ILE A 97 2.10 15.28 -15.09
N ILE A 98 1.29 14.23 -14.97
CA ILE A 98 1.65 12.97 -14.34
C ILE A 98 2.74 12.25 -15.17
N ASP A 99 2.55 12.17 -16.49
CA ASP A 99 3.46 11.55 -17.45
C ASP A 99 4.86 12.19 -17.42
N LYS A 100 4.93 13.54 -17.40
CA LYS A 100 6.20 14.26 -17.34
C LYS A 100 6.94 14.09 -16.01
N LYS A 101 6.23 13.85 -14.90
CA LYS A 101 6.81 13.83 -13.55
C LYS A 101 7.31 12.45 -13.09
N LYS A 102 6.88 11.34 -13.71
CA LYS A 102 7.12 9.99 -13.19
C LYS A 102 7.60 9.02 -14.28
N ARG A 103 8.82 8.50 -14.15
CA ARG A 103 9.36 7.43 -15.03
C ARG A 103 8.96 6.00 -14.62
N ASN A 104 8.36 5.83 -13.44
CA ASN A 104 7.98 4.52 -12.92
C ASN A 104 6.46 4.34 -13.01
N ALA A 105 6.03 3.28 -13.70
CA ALA A 105 4.61 2.97 -13.94
C ALA A 105 3.79 2.83 -12.65
N HIS A 106 4.37 2.28 -11.58
CA HIS A 106 3.70 2.16 -10.28
C HIS A 106 3.50 3.54 -9.64
N LEU A 107 4.53 4.39 -9.64
CA LEU A 107 4.42 5.75 -9.11
C LEU A 107 3.46 6.61 -9.94
N MET A 108 3.37 6.36 -11.25
CA MET A 108 2.41 7.01 -12.14
C MET A 108 0.97 6.65 -11.75
N LYS A 109 0.69 5.38 -11.46
CA LYS A 109 -0.63 4.89 -11.00
C LYS A 109 -1.02 5.51 -9.66
N MET A 110 -0.08 5.60 -8.70
CA MET A 110 -0.32 6.28 -7.42
C MET A 110 -0.56 7.79 -7.59
N ALA A 111 0.18 8.45 -8.48
CA ALA A 111 -0.01 9.87 -8.76
C ALA A 111 -1.36 10.16 -9.43
N LEU A 112 -1.79 9.28 -10.34
CA LEU A 112 -3.11 9.32 -10.96
C LEU A 112 -4.21 9.16 -9.90
N HIS A 113 -4.11 8.15 -9.04
CA HIS A 113 -5.05 7.94 -7.94
C HIS A 113 -5.22 9.20 -7.09
N LYS A 114 -4.11 9.78 -6.64
CA LYS A 114 -4.13 11.00 -5.85
C LYS A 114 -4.81 12.15 -6.60
N ARG A 115 -4.44 12.40 -7.86
CA ARG A 115 -5.04 13.49 -8.64
C ARG A 115 -6.52 13.25 -8.86
N TRP A 116 -6.91 12.00 -9.09
CA TRP A 116 -8.29 11.60 -9.31
C TRP A 116 -9.15 11.85 -8.08
N LEU A 117 -8.70 11.49 -6.88
CA LEU A 117 -9.45 11.78 -5.65
C LEU A 117 -9.57 13.28 -5.35
N GLN A 118 -8.63 14.10 -5.83
CA GLN A 118 -8.72 15.57 -5.69
C GLN A 118 -9.84 16.16 -6.55
N VAL A 119 -10.09 15.60 -7.73
CA VAL A 119 -11.11 16.09 -8.68
C VAL A 119 -12.45 15.37 -8.53
N ASN A 120 -12.42 14.13 -8.04
CA ASN A 120 -13.59 13.29 -7.80
C ASN A 120 -13.52 12.65 -6.40
N PRO A 121 -13.91 13.37 -5.33
CA PRO A 121 -13.88 12.84 -3.96
C PRO A 121 -14.80 11.63 -3.74
N THR A 122 -15.82 11.47 -4.57
CA THR A 122 -16.79 10.35 -4.53
C THR A 122 -16.37 9.18 -5.43
N ALA A 123 -15.10 9.14 -5.85
CA ALA A 123 -14.57 8.07 -6.69
C ALA A 123 -14.72 6.69 -6.04
N SER A 124 -15.12 5.71 -6.86
CA SER A 124 -15.41 4.34 -6.44
C SER A 124 -14.73 3.29 -7.34
N TRP A 125 -14.67 2.03 -6.90
CA TRP A 125 -14.24 0.93 -7.77
C TRP A 125 -15.13 0.75 -9.00
N ARG A 126 -16.42 1.08 -8.91
CA ARG A 126 -17.34 1.13 -10.05
C ARG A 126 -16.82 2.05 -11.17
N ASP A 127 -16.32 3.23 -10.82
CA ASP A 127 -15.75 4.17 -11.81
C ASP A 127 -14.51 3.60 -12.48
N VAL A 128 -13.65 2.91 -11.72
CA VAL A 128 -12.45 2.23 -12.25
C VAL A 128 -12.84 1.14 -13.26
N ILE A 129 -13.81 0.30 -12.90
CA ILE A 129 -14.28 -0.80 -13.76
C ILE A 129 -14.92 -0.24 -15.03
N ASN A 130 -15.74 0.81 -14.90
CA ASN A 130 -16.36 1.47 -16.05
C ASN A 130 -15.31 2.10 -16.97
N ALA A 131 -14.29 2.76 -16.41
CA ALA A 131 -13.21 3.35 -17.20
C ALA A 131 -12.39 2.29 -17.94
N LEU A 132 -12.10 1.14 -17.30
CA LEU A 132 -11.43 0.01 -17.96
C LEU A 132 -12.26 -0.56 -19.12
N LYS A 133 -13.57 -0.75 -18.91
CA LYS A 133 -14.50 -1.21 -19.96
C LYS A 133 -14.54 -0.24 -21.15
N GLN A 134 -14.64 1.07 -20.90
CA GLN A 134 -14.61 2.11 -21.96
C GLN A 134 -13.31 2.08 -22.77
N CYS A 135 -12.21 1.80 -22.09
CA CYS A 135 -10.88 1.74 -22.67
C CYS A 135 -10.52 0.35 -23.22
N LYS A 136 -11.50 -0.57 -23.36
CA LYS A 136 -11.39 -1.94 -23.92
C LYS A 136 -10.52 -2.91 -23.10
N GLU A 137 -10.23 -2.59 -21.85
CA GLU A 137 -9.49 -3.43 -20.90
C GLU A 137 -10.45 -4.39 -20.16
N ASN A 138 -11.26 -5.14 -20.91
CA ASN A 138 -12.38 -5.92 -20.36
C ASN A 138 -11.93 -7.07 -19.44
N GLU A 139 -10.83 -7.73 -19.77
CA GLU A 139 -10.29 -8.83 -18.94
C GLU A 139 -9.74 -8.32 -17.60
N LEU A 140 -9.09 -7.15 -17.61
CA LEU A 140 -8.62 -6.50 -16.39
C LEU A 140 -9.81 -6.00 -15.56
N ALA A 141 -10.84 -5.45 -16.20
CA ALA A 141 -12.07 -5.03 -15.54
C ALA A 141 -12.74 -6.20 -14.82
N ARG A 142 -12.92 -7.36 -15.49
CA ARG A 142 -13.49 -8.58 -14.88
C ARG A 142 -12.66 -9.07 -13.70
N THR A 143 -11.33 -9.12 -13.86
CA THR A 143 -10.41 -9.54 -12.78
C THR A 143 -10.51 -8.66 -11.54
N ILE A 144 -10.73 -7.35 -11.72
CA ILE A 144 -10.89 -6.41 -10.61
C ILE A 144 -12.29 -6.52 -10.01
N GLU A 145 -13.32 -6.64 -10.85
CA GLU A 145 -14.71 -6.84 -10.45
C GLU A 145 -14.85 -8.09 -9.57
N ASP A 146 -14.24 -9.21 -9.94
CA ASP A 146 -14.23 -10.45 -9.15
C ASP A 146 -13.55 -10.26 -7.78
N LYS A 147 -12.43 -9.52 -7.73
CA LYS A 147 -11.68 -9.26 -6.49
C LYS A 147 -12.38 -8.32 -5.51
N VAL A 148 -13.17 -7.40 -6.04
CA VAL A 148 -13.89 -6.36 -5.27
C VAL A 148 -15.29 -6.84 -4.89
N THR A 149 -15.89 -7.74 -5.67
CA THR A 149 -17.24 -8.26 -5.41
C THR A 149 -17.23 -9.53 -4.54
N ASP A 150 -16.20 -10.37 -4.65
CA ASP A 150 -16.07 -11.59 -3.84
C ASP A 150 -14.68 -11.71 -3.20
N PRO A 151 -14.51 -11.24 -1.94
CA PRO A 151 -13.29 -11.46 -1.18
C PRO A 151 -12.97 -12.95 -0.94
N THR A 152 -13.93 -13.86 -1.15
CA THR A 152 -13.87 -15.30 -0.84
C THR A 152 -13.46 -16.15 -2.05
N ALA A 153 -13.64 -15.64 -3.29
CA ALA A 153 -13.33 -16.37 -4.53
C ALA A 153 -11.85 -16.76 -4.69
N GLY A 154 -10.93 -16.16 -3.93
CA GLY A 154 -9.51 -16.50 -3.94
C GLY A 154 -9.11 -17.70 -3.06
N ARG A 155 -10.04 -18.35 -2.34
CA ARG A 155 -9.71 -19.43 -1.39
C ARG A 155 -9.77 -20.86 -1.98
N SER A 156 -10.18 -21.03 -3.23
CA SER A 156 -10.21 -22.36 -3.85
C SER A 156 -9.10 -22.52 -4.87
N THR A 157 -7.92 -22.93 -4.41
CA THR A 157 -7.12 -23.96 -5.09
C THR A 157 -6.10 -24.53 -4.11
N ASN A 158 -6.39 -25.77 -3.70
CA ASN A 158 -5.45 -26.87 -3.50
C ASN A 158 -4.49 -26.76 -2.32
N ASP A 159 -4.92 -27.32 -1.19
CA ASP A 159 -4.09 -28.21 -0.36
C ASP A 159 -5.02 -29.25 0.30
N ASP A 160 -5.78 -29.98 -0.53
CA ASP A 160 -6.29 -31.29 -0.13
C ASP A 160 -5.10 -32.25 -0.11
N MET A 161 -4.38 -32.23 1.01
CA MET A 161 -3.40 -33.26 1.33
C MET A 161 -4.16 -34.56 1.64
N GLU A 162 -4.54 -35.28 0.58
CA GLU A 162 -4.94 -36.68 0.67
C GLU A 162 -3.69 -37.52 1.01
N VAL A 163 -3.39 -37.64 2.31
CA VAL A 163 -2.45 -38.66 2.81
C VAL A 163 -3.15 -40.01 2.73
N SER A 164 -2.98 -40.67 1.58
CA SER A 164 -3.15 -42.12 1.49
C SER A 164 -1.90 -42.78 2.10
N THR A 165 -1.91 -43.02 3.41
CA THR A 165 -0.97 -43.97 4.03
C THR A 165 -1.47 -45.39 3.80
N SER A 166 -0.95 -46.05 2.76
CA SER A 166 -1.05 -47.50 2.62
C SER A 166 -0.06 -48.18 3.57
N ASN A 167 -0.51 -48.54 4.77
CA ASN A 167 0.24 -49.45 5.65
C ASN A 167 -0.08 -50.90 5.26
N ALA A 168 0.76 -51.49 4.40
CA ALA A 168 0.80 -52.93 4.22
C ALA A 168 1.66 -53.55 5.34
N ASN A 169 1.00 -54.20 6.30
CA ASN A 169 1.64 -55.10 7.27
C ASN A 169 2.09 -56.39 6.57
N PRO A 170 3.36 -56.84 6.68
CA PRO A 170 3.68 -58.24 6.54
C PRO A 170 3.40 -58.95 7.88
N GLY A 171 2.44 -59.87 7.87
CA GLY A 171 2.15 -60.72 9.04
C GLY A 171 3.33 -61.64 9.41
N PRO A 172 3.38 -62.18 10.63
CA PRO A 172 4.52 -62.92 11.13
C PRO A 172 4.59 -64.30 10.50
N ILE A 173 5.83 -64.71 10.20
CA ILE A 173 6.21 -66.05 9.80
C ILE A 173 6.01 -66.98 11.00
N THR A 174 5.21 -68.04 10.81
CA THR A 174 5.22 -69.24 11.66
C THR A 174 5.08 -70.46 10.77
#